data_AF-A0A9P6JS26-F1
#
_entry.id   AF-A0A9P6JS26-F1
#
_cell.length_a   1.000
_cell.length_b   1.000
_cell.length_c   1.000
_cell.angle_alpha   90.00
_cell.angle_beta   90.00
_cell.angle_gamma   90.00
#
_symmetry.space_group_name_H-M   'P 1'
#
loop_
_entity.id
_entity.type
_entity.pdbx_description
1 polymer ?
#
loop_
_entity_poly.entity_id
_entity_poly.type
_entity_poly.pdbx_seq_one_letter_code
_entity_poly.pdbx_strand_id
1 'polypeptide(L)'
;MGFVPLSFKSKGVGRNRNFLFPGAESNPDLPTGPGEPGLLLGDRPELAKLTWSLLLPISGKTVRYNYFGEYLVVLAGYLSAGDFARLDSTVKDAWANRLMTAVRHKPYKRLRAQLILRKKFNGEAYTEKQVQAEMKCIKKGYTGGLTTQYACQALEQGLEYIKVYKLQCVSYSHHLAREYQEAAKTGFDPATRSSLPSKRKQSDGSSDKEDLRVAATQKKRKTTSAVVTTTRSVSKGKQRESPGEIDEDSDLNEIDVVFAISSAPSTPQSSARRSQRSRKPTEKLRGRR
;
A
#
# COMPACT_ATOMS: atom_id res chain seq x y z
N MET A 1 10.55 -7.31 -2.64
CA MET A 1 9.80 -8.58 -2.54
C MET A 1 8.35 -8.20 -2.32
N GLY A 2 7.43 -8.64 -3.20
CA GLY A 2 5.99 -8.43 -3.00
C GLY A 2 5.49 -9.41 -1.94
N PHE A 3 4.77 -8.92 -0.94
CA PHE A 3 4.10 -9.78 0.03
C PHE A 3 2.87 -10.39 -0.67
N VAL A 4 3.00 -11.66 -1.08
CA VAL A 4 1.83 -12.42 -1.55
C VAL A 4 0.96 -12.68 -0.33
N PRO A 5 -0.30 -12.20 -0.27
CA PRO A 5 -1.14 -12.47 0.88
C PRO A 5 -1.30 -13.96 1.03
N LEU A 6 -1.06 -14.40 2.27
CA LEU A 6 -1.35 -15.75 2.69
C LEU A 6 -2.86 -15.95 2.55
N SER A 7 -3.27 -16.65 1.50
CA SER A 7 -4.59 -17.31 1.48
C SER A 7 -4.55 -18.38 2.55
N PHE A 8 -4.91 -18.00 3.79
CA PHE A 8 -5.18 -18.95 4.86
C PHE A 8 -6.46 -19.69 4.50
N LYS A 9 -6.32 -20.78 3.73
CA LYS A 9 -7.39 -21.77 3.57
C LYS A 9 -7.49 -22.53 4.88
N SER A 10 -8.30 -22.02 5.81
CA SER A 10 -8.73 -22.79 6.98
C SER A 10 -9.34 -24.10 6.48
N LYS A 11 -8.94 -25.24 7.07
CA LYS A 11 -9.47 -26.56 6.72
C LYS A 11 -10.91 -26.80 7.23
N GLY A 12 -11.58 -25.78 7.77
CA GLY A 12 -12.96 -25.83 8.25
C GLY A 12 -13.95 -25.04 7.39
N VAL A 13 -15.18 -25.53 7.31
CA VAL A 13 -16.38 -24.99 6.64
C VAL A 13 -16.30 -23.49 6.23
N GLY A 14 -15.88 -23.26 4.98
CA GLY A 14 -16.59 -22.44 4.00
C GLY A 14 -16.76 -20.93 4.18
N ARG A 15 -16.13 -20.26 5.17
CA ARG A 15 -16.23 -18.79 5.27
C ARG A 15 -14.95 -18.12 4.74
N ASN A 16 -15.09 -17.40 3.62
CA ASN A 16 -14.08 -16.43 3.17
C ASN A 16 -13.92 -15.37 4.27
N ARG A 17 -12.75 -15.33 4.91
CA ARG A 17 -12.42 -14.33 5.93
C ARG A 17 -11.66 -13.19 5.31
N ASN A 18 -11.98 -11.98 5.75
CA ASN A 18 -11.25 -10.78 5.38
C ASN A 18 -10.15 -10.56 6.42
N PHE A 19 -8.92 -10.34 5.95
CA PHE A 19 -7.78 -10.13 6.83
C PHE A 19 -7.32 -8.68 6.75
N LEU A 20 -7.01 -8.10 7.91
CA LEU A 20 -6.48 -6.75 8.02
C LEU A 20 -5.10 -6.80 8.68
N PHE A 21 -4.09 -6.33 7.96
CA PHE A 21 -2.68 -6.26 8.41
C PHE A 21 -2.20 -4.80 8.41
N PRO A 22 -2.62 -3.98 9.38
CA PRO A 22 -2.17 -2.60 9.45
C PRO A 22 -0.72 -2.54 9.92
N GLY A 23 0.05 -1.62 9.34
CA GLY A 23 1.42 -1.34 9.77
C GLY A 23 1.40 -0.45 11.01
N ALA A 24 2.15 -0.83 12.05
CA ALA A 24 2.24 -0.08 13.30
C ALA A 24 2.91 1.30 13.10
N GLU A 25 3.81 1.41 12.12
CA GLU A 25 4.49 2.65 11.76
C GLU A 25 3.55 3.73 11.19
N SER A 26 2.42 3.33 10.62
CA SER A 26 1.43 4.25 10.05
C SER A 26 0.16 4.36 10.91
N ASN A 27 0.05 3.60 12.00
CA ASN A 27 -1.16 3.55 12.84
C ASN A 27 -0.73 3.47 14.32
N PRO A 28 -0.49 4.60 14.99
CA PRO A 28 0.03 4.63 16.36
C PRO A 28 -0.98 4.09 17.39
N ASP A 29 -2.28 4.25 17.13
CA ASP A 29 -3.35 3.92 18.07
C ASP A 29 -4.01 2.56 17.78
N LEU A 30 -3.26 1.59 17.22
CA LEU A 30 -3.75 0.22 17.05
C LEU A 30 -4.04 -0.45 18.41
N PRO A 31 -4.91 -1.47 18.44
CA PRO A 31 -5.16 -2.24 19.66
C PRO A 31 -3.87 -2.77 20.28
N THR A 32 -3.67 -2.54 21.58
CA THR A 32 -2.48 -2.99 22.31
C THR A 32 -2.55 -4.45 22.72
N GLY A 33 -3.76 -4.98 22.92
CA GLY A 33 -4.03 -6.37 23.26
C GLY A 33 -5.18 -6.98 22.45
N PRO A 34 -5.32 -8.32 22.46
CA PRO A 34 -6.39 -8.99 21.75
C PRO A 34 -7.77 -8.62 22.30
N GLY A 35 -8.70 -8.30 21.40
CA GLY A 35 -10.06 -7.89 21.74
C GLY A 35 -10.21 -6.42 22.14
N GLU A 36 -9.11 -5.69 22.32
CA GLU A 36 -9.15 -4.27 22.68
C GLU A 36 -9.58 -3.40 21.49
N PRO A 37 -10.24 -2.25 21.73
CA PRO A 37 -10.53 -1.29 20.68
C PRO A 37 -9.24 -0.59 20.21
N GLY A 38 -9.33 0.09 19.07
CA GLY A 38 -8.24 0.94 18.57
C GLY A 38 -8.70 1.86 17.46
N LEU A 39 -7.78 2.61 16.88
CA LEU A 39 -7.99 3.43 15.70
C LEU A 39 -7.14 2.93 14.55
N LEU A 40 -7.66 3.14 13.34
CA LEU A 40 -7.01 2.80 12.09
C LEU A 40 -7.06 4.01 11.18
N LEU A 41 -5.90 4.45 10.73
CA LEU A 41 -5.76 5.48 9.71
C LEU A 41 -5.82 4.81 8.32
N GLY A 42 -6.67 5.30 7.43
CA GLY A 42 -6.95 4.64 6.15
C GLY A 42 -7.70 5.54 5.19
N ASP A 43 -7.65 5.27 3.89
CA ASP A 43 -8.60 5.87 2.94
C ASP A 43 -9.38 4.83 2.13
N ARG A 44 -9.53 3.63 2.70
CA ARG A 44 -10.20 2.48 2.05
C ARG A 44 -11.66 2.37 2.51
N PRO A 45 -12.66 2.87 1.75
CA PRO A 45 -14.06 2.84 2.16
C PRO A 45 -14.64 1.42 2.32
N GLU A 46 -14.03 0.43 1.65
CA GLU A 46 -14.43 -0.98 1.77
C GLU A 46 -14.18 -1.57 3.16
N LEU A 47 -13.30 -0.96 3.96
CA LEU A 47 -13.04 -1.44 5.33
C LEU A 47 -14.31 -1.40 6.17
N ALA A 48 -15.15 -0.38 5.98
CA ALA A 48 -16.34 -0.18 6.81
C ALA A 48 -17.52 -1.13 6.51
N LYS A 49 -17.38 -2.01 5.51
CA LYS A 49 -18.48 -2.85 5.03
C LYS A 49 -18.48 -4.27 5.58
N LEU A 50 -17.35 -4.72 6.12
CA LEU A 50 -17.10 -6.13 6.43
C LEU A 50 -16.54 -6.29 7.85
N THR A 51 -16.64 -7.51 8.37
CA THR A 51 -15.86 -7.93 9.53
C THR A 51 -14.48 -8.39 9.08
N TRP A 52 -13.46 -7.95 9.81
CA TRP A 52 -12.06 -8.22 9.52
C TRP A 52 -11.39 -8.96 10.66
N SER A 53 -10.71 -10.05 10.35
CA SER A 53 -9.75 -10.68 11.26
C SER A 53 -8.51 -9.80 11.32
N LEU A 54 -8.26 -9.17 12.46
CA LEU A 54 -7.12 -8.26 12.66
C LEU A 54 -5.87 -9.06 13.02
N LEU A 55 -4.80 -8.86 12.26
CA LEU A 55 -3.50 -9.47 12.50
C LEU A 55 -2.41 -8.41 12.59
N LEU A 56 -1.76 -8.30 13.76
CA LEU A 56 -0.69 -7.33 13.99
C LEU A 56 0.68 -8.00 14.02
N PRO A 57 1.72 -7.35 13.46
CA PRO A 57 3.07 -7.89 13.50
C PRO A 57 3.61 -7.90 14.93
N ILE A 58 4.36 -8.95 15.26
CA ILE A 58 5.09 -9.10 16.51
C ILE A 58 6.54 -8.73 16.24
N SER A 59 7.08 -7.79 17.00
CA SER A 59 8.51 -7.45 16.95
C SER A 59 9.37 -8.68 17.26
N GLY A 60 10.33 -8.98 16.38
CA GLY A 60 11.23 -10.13 16.52
C GLY A 60 12.15 -10.30 15.33
N LYS A 61 13.06 -11.29 15.40
CA LYS A 61 13.98 -11.62 14.28
C LYS A 61 13.23 -12.09 13.02
N THR A 62 12.09 -12.73 13.20
CA THR A 62 11.20 -13.18 12.13
C THR A 62 9.86 -12.46 12.25
N VAL A 63 9.35 -11.96 11.12
CA VAL A 63 8.04 -11.30 11.05
C VAL A 63 6.98 -12.36 11.30
N ARG A 64 6.32 -12.27 12.47
CA ARG A 64 5.19 -13.10 12.85
C ARG A 64 3.98 -12.21 13.08
N TYR A 65 2.78 -12.76 12.87
CA TYR A 65 1.54 -12.04 13.11
C TYR A 65 0.76 -12.69 14.24
N ASN A 66 0.25 -11.87 15.15
CA ASN A 66 -0.68 -12.29 16.18
C ASN A 66 -2.10 -11.96 15.74
N TYR A 67 -3.03 -12.88 15.97
CA TYR A 67 -4.46 -12.64 15.81
C TYR A 67 -4.99 -11.85 17.00
N PHE A 68 -5.61 -10.69 16.72
CA PHE A 68 -6.14 -9.77 17.73
C PHE A 68 -7.65 -9.88 17.89
N GLY A 69 -8.37 -10.51 16.96
CA GLY A 69 -9.82 -10.69 17.02
C GLY A 69 -10.52 -10.43 15.69
N GLU A 70 -11.83 -10.55 15.70
CA GLU A 70 -12.71 -10.13 14.61
C GLU A 70 -13.24 -8.72 14.91
N TYR A 71 -13.03 -7.78 13.98
CA TYR A 71 -13.34 -6.37 14.17
C TYR A 71 -14.34 -5.87 13.13
N LEU A 72 -15.28 -5.04 13.58
CA LEU A 72 -15.97 -4.08 12.72
C LEU A 72 -15.12 -2.82 12.63
N VAL A 73 -15.05 -2.26 11.43
CA VAL A 73 -14.38 -1.00 11.17
C VAL A 73 -15.44 0.05 10.95
N VAL A 74 -15.49 1.09 11.77
CA VAL A 74 -16.50 2.15 11.69
C VAL A 74 -15.82 3.47 11.40
N LEU A 75 -16.28 4.23 10.41
CA LEU A 75 -15.75 5.57 10.15
C LEU A 75 -16.01 6.45 11.38
N ALA A 76 -14.95 6.89 12.05
CA ALA A 76 -15.03 7.74 13.23
C ALA A 76 -14.91 9.22 12.88
N GLY A 77 -14.22 9.53 11.78
CA GLY A 77 -14.08 10.90 11.29
C GLY A 77 -12.89 11.04 10.34
N TYR A 78 -12.29 12.22 10.38
CA TYR A 78 -11.15 12.61 9.55
C TYR A 78 -10.07 13.19 10.44
N LEU A 79 -8.83 12.86 10.13
CA LEU A 79 -7.68 13.40 10.82
C LEU A 79 -7.51 14.85 10.40
N SER A 80 -7.65 15.78 11.35
CA SER A 80 -7.50 17.20 11.06
C SER A 80 -6.05 17.53 10.72
N ALA A 81 -5.83 18.67 10.05
CA ALA A 81 -4.49 19.20 9.77
C ALA A 81 -3.65 19.34 11.06
N GLY A 82 -4.29 19.86 12.13
CA GLY A 82 -3.65 20.03 13.43
C GLY A 82 -3.33 18.69 14.11
N ASP A 83 -4.19 17.69 13.99
CA ASP A 83 -3.91 16.34 14.51
C ASP A 83 -2.77 15.68 13.74
N PHE A 84 -2.80 15.74 12.40
CA PHE A 84 -1.73 15.20 11.57
C PHE A 84 -0.39 15.88 11.89
N ALA A 85 -0.38 17.20 12.04
CA ALA A 85 0.82 17.96 12.40
C ALA A 85 1.41 17.57 13.78
N ARG A 86 0.59 17.03 14.70
CA ARG A 86 1.02 16.53 16.01
C ARG A 86 1.54 15.10 16.01
N LEU A 87 1.33 14.33 14.95
CA LEU A 87 1.85 12.97 14.86
C LEU A 87 3.39 12.94 14.87
N ASP A 88 3.96 11.80 15.26
CA ASP A 88 5.39 11.59 15.15
C ASP A 88 5.85 11.67 13.70
N SER A 89 7.05 12.22 13.47
CA SER A 89 7.63 12.38 12.13
C SER A 89 7.70 11.06 11.36
N THR A 90 8.00 9.95 12.05
CA THR A 90 8.00 8.61 11.46
C THR A 90 6.63 8.21 10.91
N VAL A 91 5.55 8.54 11.64
CA VAL A 91 4.18 8.25 11.20
C VAL A 91 3.81 9.11 9.99
N LYS A 92 4.18 10.40 10.01
CA LYS A 92 3.96 11.31 8.87
C LYS A 92 4.69 10.83 7.61
N ASP A 93 5.96 10.44 7.75
CA ASP A 93 6.78 9.93 6.65
C ASP A 93 6.22 8.62 6.10
N ALA A 94 5.78 7.71 6.98
CA ALA A 94 5.13 6.46 6.57
C ALA A 94 3.87 6.75 5.72
N TRP A 95 3.03 7.70 6.13
CA TRP A 95 1.84 8.11 5.40
C TRP A 95 2.16 8.76 4.05
N ALA A 96 3.09 9.70 4.03
CA ALA A 96 3.51 10.35 2.80
C ALA A 96 4.11 9.34 1.80
N ASN A 97 4.96 8.42 2.27
CA ASN A 97 5.52 7.36 1.45
C ASN A 97 4.44 6.38 0.95
N ARG A 98 3.47 6.04 1.80
CA ARG A 98 2.34 5.20 1.41
C ARG A 98 1.53 5.84 0.28
N LEU A 99 1.22 7.13 0.38
CA LEU A 99 0.50 7.86 -0.68
C LEU A 99 1.28 7.86 -2.01
N MET A 100 2.61 7.97 -1.93
CA MET A 100 3.49 7.95 -3.11
C MET A 100 3.64 6.57 -3.75
N THR A 101 3.49 5.49 -2.98
CA THR A 101 3.72 4.12 -3.43
C THR A 101 2.43 3.35 -3.74
N ALA A 102 1.30 3.73 -3.13
CA ALA A 102 0.02 3.06 -3.30
C ALA A 102 -0.63 3.37 -4.65
N VAL A 103 -0.31 2.55 -5.66
CA VAL A 103 -0.86 2.67 -7.03
C VAL A 103 -2.04 1.74 -7.30
N ARG A 104 -2.37 0.82 -6.39
CA ARG A 104 -3.41 -0.19 -6.61
C ARG A 104 -4.80 0.34 -6.24
N HIS A 105 -4.92 0.98 -5.08
CA HIS A 105 -6.24 1.40 -4.59
C HIS A 105 -6.66 2.74 -5.19
N LYS A 106 -7.85 2.76 -5.81
CA LYS A 106 -8.46 3.96 -6.42
C LYS A 106 -8.48 5.19 -5.46
N PRO A 107 -8.78 5.07 -4.15
CA PRO A 107 -8.75 6.21 -3.23
C PRO A 107 -7.37 6.87 -3.11
N TYR A 108 -6.30 6.09 -2.90
CA TYR A 108 -4.94 6.64 -2.84
C TYR A 108 -4.49 7.26 -4.17
N LYS A 109 -4.84 6.63 -5.30
CA LYS A 109 -4.60 7.22 -6.63
C LYS A 109 -5.27 8.58 -6.79
N ARG A 110 -6.52 8.70 -6.32
CA ARG A 110 -7.28 9.95 -6.38
C ARG A 110 -6.61 11.05 -5.57
N LEU A 111 -6.33 10.79 -4.29
CA LEU A 111 -5.63 11.74 -3.41
C LEU A 111 -4.31 12.20 -4.04
N ARG A 112 -3.53 11.25 -4.57
CA ARG A 112 -2.26 11.55 -5.22
C ARG A 112 -2.43 12.41 -6.48
N ALA A 113 -3.43 12.12 -7.32
CA ALA A 113 -3.74 12.92 -8.50
C ALA A 113 -4.12 14.36 -8.12
N GLN A 114 -4.92 14.54 -7.08
CA GLN A 114 -5.29 15.86 -6.56
C GLN A 114 -4.06 16.65 -6.11
N LEU A 115 -3.12 16.03 -5.41
CA LEU A 115 -1.86 16.69 -5.01
C LEU A 115 -0.99 17.08 -6.20
N ILE A 116 -0.88 16.22 -7.23
CA ILE A 116 -0.12 16.52 -8.46
C ILE A 116 -0.74 17.72 -9.18
N LEU A 117 -2.06 17.72 -9.36
CA LEU A 117 -2.76 18.81 -10.04
C LEU A 117 -2.65 20.11 -9.24
N ARG A 118 -2.81 20.05 -7.91
CA ARG A 118 -2.66 21.22 -7.04
C ARG A 118 -1.27 21.83 -7.16
N LYS A 119 -0.22 21.00 -7.21
CA LYS A 119 1.16 21.46 -7.45
C LYS A 119 1.32 22.06 -8.85
N LYS A 120 0.77 21.42 -9.88
CA LYS A 120 0.88 21.86 -11.28
C LYS A 120 0.18 23.20 -11.55
N PHE A 121 -0.99 23.39 -10.96
CA PHE A 121 -1.80 24.59 -11.11
C PHE A 121 -1.55 25.62 -10.00
N ASN A 122 -0.54 25.39 -9.15
CA ASN A 122 -0.13 26.33 -8.11
C ASN A 122 -1.28 26.81 -7.20
N GLY A 123 -2.24 25.91 -6.93
CA GLY A 123 -3.45 26.20 -6.13
C GLY A 123 -4.69 26.65 -6.91
N GLU A 124 -4.60 26.88 -8.22
CA GLU A 124 -5.78 27.17 -9.05
C GLU A 124 -6.74 25.97 -9.12
N ALA A 125 -8.01 26.26 -9.45
CA ALA A 125 -9.05 25.25 -9.52
C ALA A 125 -8.79 24.26 -10.67
N TYR A 126 -8.94 22.97 -10.38
CA TYR A 126 -8.91 21.90 -11.37
C TYR A 126 -10.24 21.15 -11.40
N THR A 127 -10.53 20.52 -12.53
CA THR A 127 -11.78 19.79 -12.78
C THR A 127 -11.65 18.31 -12.43
N GLU A 128 -12.77 17.67 -12.12
CA GLU A 128 -12.82 16.21 -11.88
C GLU A 128 -12.30 15.40 -13.09
N LYS A 129 -12.52 15.89 -14.32
CA LYS A 129 -11.98 15.26 -15.53
C LYS A 129 -10.45 15.25 -15.53
N GLN A 130 -9.81 16.31 -15.04
CA GLN A 130 -8.36 16.36 -14.90
C GLN A 130 -7.88 15.39 -13.82
N VAL A 131 -8.59 15.27 -12.69
CA VAL A 131 -8.29 14.27 -11.64
C VAL A 131 -8.32 12.86 -12.23
N GLN A 132 -9.37 12.51 -12.96
CA GLN A 132 -9.50 11.19 -13.58
C GLN A 132 -8.43 10.93 -14.65
N ALA A 133 -8.10 11.93 -15.47
CA ALA A 133 -7.01 11.83 -16.44
C ALA A 133 -5.66 11.57 -15.74
N GLU A 134 -5.38 12.30 -14.67
CA GLU A 134 -4.16 12.16 -13.87
C GLU A 134 -4.11 10.80 -13.15
N MET A 135 -5.24 10.32 -12.60
CA MET A 135 -5.34 8.99 -12.00
C MET A 135 -4.97 7.85 -12.98
N LYS A 136 -5.29 8.00 -14.27
CA LYS A 136 -4.91 7.03 -15.32
C LYS A 136 -3.41 7.04 -15.60
N CYS A 137 -2.73 8.17 -15.40
CA CYS A 137 -1.28 8.28 -15.55
C CYS A 137 -0.51 7.64 -14.38
N ILE A 138 -1.13 7.53 -13.19
CA ILE A 138 -0.49 6.98 -12.00
C ILE A 138 -0.29 5.46 -12.13
N LYS A 139 0.97 5.12 -12.43
CA LYS A 139 1.51 3.75 -12.45
C LYS A 139 2.73 3.65 -11.52
N LYS A 140 3.22 2.42 -11.30
CA LYS A 140 4.43 2.20 -10.48
C LYS A 140 5.60 3.05 -11.02
N GLY A 141 6.24 3.81 -10.13
CA GLY A 141 7.36 4.71 -10.46
C GLY A 141 6.98 6.07 -11.05
N TYR A 142 5.72 6.29 -11.45
CA TYR A 142 5.26 7.61 -11.84
C TYR A 142 5.20 8.51 -10.60
N THR A 143 5.85 9.66 -10.60
CA THR A 143 5.84 10.61 -9.47
C THR A 143 4.99 11.85 -9.73
N GLY A 144 4.78 12.24 -10.99
CA GLY A 144 4.12 13.51 -11.34
C GLY A 144 4.84 14.74 -10.80
N GLY A 145 6.16 14.63 -10.53
CA GLY A 145 6.93 15.68 -9.86
C GLY A 145 6.61 15.87 -8.36
N LEU A 146 5.79 14.99 -7.78
CA LEU A 146 5.46 14.99 -6.37
C LEU A 146 6.61 14.37 -5.56
N THR A 147 6.98 14.99 -4.44
CA THR A 147 7.95 14.47 -3.47
C THR A 147 7.24 14.03 -2.20
N THR A 148 7.84 13.11 -1.43
CA THR A 148 7.31 12.69 -0.12
C THR A 148 7.14 13.89 0.83
N GLN A 149 8.11 14.82 0.84
CA GLN A 149 8.05 16.04 1.64
C GLN A 149 6.84 16.91 1.30
N TYR A 150 6.55 17.08 0.00
CA TYR A 150 5.37 17.85 -0.42
C TYR A 150 4.07 17.14 -0.01
N ALA A 151 4.00 15.81 -0.14
CA ALA A 151 2.83 15.06 0.30
C ALA A 151 2.60 15.19 1.82
N CYS A 152 3.67 15.14 2.61
CA CYS A 152 3.62 15.38 4.05
C CYS A 152 3.13 16.80 4.38
N GLN A 153 3.74 17.82 3.76
CA GLN A 153 3.36 19.22 3.94
C GLN A 153 1.90 19.48 3.56
N ALA A 154 1.41 18.85 2.49
CA ALA A 154 0.04 19.01 2.05
C ALA A 154 -0.97 18.45 3.08
N LEU A 155 -0.64 17.36 3.76
CA LEU A 155 -1.45 16.79 4.84
C LEU A 155 -1.39 17.69 6.10
N GLU A 156 -0.23 18.23 6.45
CA GLU A 156 -0.08 19.18 7.58
C GLU A 156 -0.85 20.49 7.35
N GLN A 157 -0.99 20.92 6.09
CA GLN A 157 -1.77 22.09 5.70
C GLN A 157 -3.27 21.80 5.59
N GLY A 158 -3.70 20.54 5.69
CA GLY A 158 -5.10 20.15 5.53
C GLY A 158 -5.63 20.27 4.10
N LEU A 159 -4.74 20.22 3.10
CA LEU A 159 -5.15 20.22 1.69
C LEU A 159 -5.87 18.93 1.30
N GLU A 160 -5.52 17.84 2.00
CA GLU A 160 -6.15 16.53 1.96
C GLU A 160 -6.24 16.01 3.40
N TYR A 161 -7.14 15.04 3.63
CA TYR A 161 -7.37 14.46 4.95
C TYR A 161 -7.28 12.93 4.90
N ILE A 162 -6.90 12.33 6.03
CA ILE A 162 -6.87 10.87 6.20
C ILE A 162 -8.12 10.47 6.97
N LYS A 163 -8.85 9.43 6.54
CA LYS A 163 -10.00 8.94 7.31
C LYS A 163 -9.50 8.19 8.54
N VAL A 164 -10.20 8.41 9.65
CA VAL A 164 -9.97 7.72 10.91
C VAL A 164 -11.10 6.73 11.10
N TYR A 165 -10.75 5.46 11.26
CA TYR A 165 -11.70 4.41 11.56
C TYR A 165 -11.52 3.93 12.99
N LYS A 166 -12.63 3.70 13.69
CA LYS A 166 -12.67 3.00 14.98
C LYS A 166 -12.73 1.50 14.73
N LEU A 167 -11.85 0.77 15.39
CA LEU A 167 -11.84 -0.69 15.44
C LEU A 167 -12.67 -1.14 16.64
N GLN A 168 -13.79 -1.82 16.38
CA GLN A 168 -14.66 -2.40 17.40
C GLN A 168 -14.54 -3.92 17.37
N CYS A 169 -13.98 -4.52 18.41
CA CYS A 169 -13.92 -5.97 18.52
C CYS A 169 -15.35 -6.53 18.66
N VAL A 170 -15.68 -7.49 17.80
CA VAL A 170 -16.94 -8.25 17.84
C VAL A 170 -16.76 -9.55 18.60
N SER A 171 -15.64 -10.25 18.34
CA SER A 171 -15.36 -11.52 18.98
C SER A 171 -13.86 -11.82 18.97
N TYR A 172 -13.43 -12.61 19.96
CA TYR A 172 -12.07 -13.13 20.02
C TYR A 172 -12.13 -14.64 20.23
N SER A 173 -11.52 -15.41 19.32
CA SER A 173 -11.43 -16.87 19.44
C SER A 173 -10.02 -17.29 19.83
N HIS A 174 -9.89 -17.83 21.05
CA HIS A 174 -8.64 -18.44 21.52
C HIS A 174 -8.19 -19.63 20.65
N HIS A 175 -9.13 -20.34 20.03
CA HIS A 175 -8.80 -21.45 19.13
C HIS A 175 -8.07 -20.92 17.89
N LEU A 176 -8.62 -19.88 17.24
CA LEU A 176 -7.98 -19.24 16.09
C LEU A 176 -6.63 -18.65 16.47
N ALA A 177 -6.54 -17.99 17.62
CA ALA A 177 -5.28 -17.44 18.11
C ALA A 177 -4.19 -18.53 18.19
N ARG A 178 -4.52 -19.72 18.72
CA ARG A 178 -3.60 -20.87 18.75
C ARG A 178 -3.25 -21.37 17.36
N GLU A 179 -4.24 -21.53 16.46
CA GLU A 179 -4.00 -21.95 15.08
C GLU A 179 -3.01 -21.00 14.35
N TYR A 180 -3.18 -19.68 14.48
CA TYR A 180 -2.27 -18.70 13.88
C TYR A 180 -0.87 -18.76 14.51
N GLN A 181 -0.78 -18.93 15.83
CA GLN A 181 0.50 -19.08 16.52
C GLN A 181 1.23 -20.36 16.09
N GLU A 182 0.52 -21.48 15.94
CA GLU A 182 1.07 -22.75 15.47
C GLU A 182 1.52 -22.65 14.00
N ALA A 183 0.69 -22.06 13.13
CA ALA A 183 1.06 -21.80 11.74
C ALA A 183 2.30 -20.90 11.62
N ALA A 184 2.46 -19.93 12.53
CA ALA A 184 3.65 -19.08 12.59
C ALA A 184 4.90 -19.84 13.07
N LYS A 185 4.76 -20.89 13.90
CA LYS A 185 5.87 -21.74 14.35
C LYS A 185 6.34 -22.71 13.29
N THR A 186 5.41 -23.27 12.51
CA THR A 186 5.74 -24.24 11.45
C THR A 186 6.55 -23.63 10.32
N GLY A 187 6.73 -22.30 10.32
CA GLY A 187 7.50 -21.59 9.31
C GLY A 187 6.81 -21.73 7.97
N PHE A 188 5.96 -20.76 7.62
CA PHE A 188 5.67 -20.59 6.20
C PHE A 188 6.99 -20.16 5.54
N ASP A 189 7.75 -21.13 5.04
CA ASP A 189 8.94 -20.88 4.24
C ASP A 189 8.46 -20.55 2.81
N PRO A 190 8.49 -19.28 2.38
CA PRO A 190 8.09 -18.94 1.02
C PRO A 190 8.92 -19.68 -0.04
N ALA A 191 10.10 -20.21 0.30
CA ALA A 191 10.92 -21.03 -0.60
C ALA A 191 10.30 -22.40 -0.90
N THR A 192 9.49 -22.97 0.00
CA THR A 192 8.85 -24.29 -0.20
C THR A 192 7.73 -24.29 -1.25
N ARG A 193 7.29 -23.11 -1.75
CA ARG A 193 6.36 -23.03 -2.90
C ARG A 193 7.04 -23.25 -4.26
N SER A 194 8.37 -23.31 -4.33
CA SER A 194 9.09 -23.51 -5.59
C SER A 194 8.97 -24.92 -6.17
N SER A 195 8.39 -25.88 -5.46
CA SER A 195 8.26 -27.27 -5.91
C SER A 195 6.83 -27.75 -6.14
N LEU A 196 5.84 -26.85 -6.27
CA LEU A 196 4.56 -27.27 -6.87
C LEU A 196 4.87 -27.76 -8.29
N PRO A 197 4.60 -29.04 -8.62
CA PRO A 197 4.96 -29.60 -9.91
C PRO A 197 4.30 -28.74 -10.97
N SER A 198 5.12 -27.97 -11.70
CA SER A 198 4.73 -27.35 -12.94
C SER A 198 3.96 -28.41 -13.71
N LYS A 199 2.66 -28.16 -13.96
CA LYS A 199 1.85 -29.01 -14.82
C LYS A 199 2.59 -29.04 -16.15
N ARG A 200 3.44 -30.06 -16.30
CA ARG A 200 4.15 -30.37 -17.52
C ARG A 200 3.04 -30.59 -18.51
N LYS A 201 2.84 -29.60 -19.39
CA LYS A 201 1.90 -29.61 -20.49
C LYS A 201 2.13 -30.94 -21.19
N GLN A 202 1.24 -31.92 -20.97
CA GLN A 202 1.19 -33.12 -21.79
C GLN A 202 0.91 -32.58 -23.18
N SER A 203 1.96 -32.49 -23.98
CA SER A 203 1.84 -32.35 -25.42
C SER A 203 1.15 -33.61 -25.88
N ASP A 204 -0.15 -33.49 -26.12
CA ASP A 204 -0.90 -34.47 -26.89
C ASP A 204 -0.15 -34.69 -28.20
N GLY A 205 0.20 -35.95 -28.45
CA GLY A 205 0.89 -36.37 -29.65
C GLY A 205 0.04 -36.06 -30.86
N SER A 206 0.54 -35.18 -31.73
CA SER A 206 -0.01 -34.96 -33.06
C SER A 206 0.95 -35.59 -34.06
N SER A 207 0.63 -36.84 -34.41
CA SER A 207 0.70 -37.45 -35.74
C SER A 207 1.75 -36.94 -36.73
N ASP A 208 2.59 -37.88 -37.15
CA ASP A 208 3.27 -37.92 -38.45
C ASP A 208 2.37 -37.38 -39.56
N LYS A 209 2.89 -36.41 -40.32
CA LYS A 209 2.57 -36.27 -41.74
C LYS A 209 3.73 -35.62 -42.48
N GLU A 210 4.18 -36.41 -43.46
CA GLU A 210 5.21 -36.18 -44.44
C GLU A 210 5.14 -34.82 -45.14
N ASP A 211 6.35 -34.33 -45.44
CA ASP A 211 6.78 -33.74 -46.69
C ASP A 211 5.71 -33.29 -47.70
N LEU A 212 5.73 -32.00 -48.03
CA LEU A 212 5.79 -31.56 -49.41
C LEU A 212 6.33 -30.12 -49.49
N ARG A 213 7.58 -30.02 -49.97
CA ARG A 213 8.20 -28.84 -50.54
C ARG A 213 7.33 -28.27 -51.66
N VAL A 214 6.97 -26.99 -51.61
CA VAL A 214 6.93 -26.15 -52.82
C VAL A 214 7.40 -24.74 -52.46
N ALA A 215 8.40 -24.29 -53.19
CA ALA A 215 8.95 -22.95 -53.19
C ALA A 215 7.92 -21.89 -53.62
N ALA A 216 8.16 -20.63 -53.27
CA ALA A 216 8.44 -19.58 -54.24
C ALA A 216 7.94 -18.19 -53.84
N THR A 217 8.84 -17.23 -54.11
CA THR A 217 8.62 -15.86 -54.56
C THR A 217 8.28 -14.76 -53.57
N GLN A 218 9.34 -13.96 -53.36
CA GLN A 218 9.33 -12.53 -53.07
C GLN A 218 8.31 -11.76 -53.92
N LYS A 219 7.62 -10.78 -53.33
CA LYS A 219 7.25 -9.56 -54.06
C LYS A 219 7.13 -8.34 -53.14
N LYS A 220 8.14 -7.49 -53.25
CA LYS A 220 8.11 -6.06 -52.92
C LYS A 220 6.85 -5.41 -53.47
N ARG A 221 6.22 -4.51 -52.72
CA ARG A 221 5.53 -3.35 -53.30
C ARG A 221 5.58 -2.12 -52.38
N LYS A 222 6.28 -1.11 -52.89
CA LYS A 222 6.26 0.32 -52.59
C LYS A 222 4.92 0.92 -53.04
N THR A 223 4.41 1.96 -52.37
CA THR A 223 3.59 3.09 -52.89
C THR A 223 3.21 3.95 -51.67
N THR A 224 3.80 5.13 -51.44
CA THR A 224 3.56 6.48 -52.00
C THR A 224 2.20 7.11 -51.69
N SER A 225 2.31 8.34 -51.19
CA SER A 225 1.34 9.31 -50.69
C SER A 225 0.36 9.88 -51.72
N ALA A 226 -0.81 10.34 -51.26
CA ALA A 226 -1.60 11.51 -51.72
C ALA A 226 -2.79 11.68 -50.75
N VAL A 227 -2.87 12.72 -49.91
CA VAL A 227 -3.46 14.06 -50.15
C VAL A 227 -4.71 14.02 -51.03
N VAL A 228 -5.89 14.09 -50.40
CA VAL A 228 -7.13 14.60 -51.00
C VAL A 228 -7.88 15.41 -49.97
N THR A 229 -8.01 16.71 -50.26
CA THR A 229 -8.94 17.67 -49.65
C THR A 229 -10.28 17.54 -50.38
N THR A 230 -11.41 17.34 -49.71
CA THR A 230 -12.75 17.74 -50.22
C THR A 230 -13.75 17.93 -49.07
N THR A 231 -14.60 18.91 -49.30
CA THR A 231 -15.56 19.64 -48.49
C THR A 231 -16.83 18.91 -48.04
N ARG A 232 -17.35 19.34 -46.87
CA ARG A 232 -18.74 19.73 -46.56
C ARG A 232 -19.90 18.84 -47.05
N SER A 233 -20.60 18.20 -46.11
CA SER A 233 -22.08 18.22 -46.06
C SER A 233 -22.65 17.58 -44.79
N VAL A 234 -23.65 18.28 -44.26
CA VAL A 234 -24.56 17.96 -43.15
C VAL A 234 -25.15 16.55 -43.27
N SER A 235 -25.08 15.77 -42.18
CA SER A 235 -26.12 14.77 -41.90
C SER A 235 -26.29 14.54 -40.40
N LYS A 236 -27.57 14.49 -40.07
CA LYS A 236 -28.24 14.33 -38.78
C LYS A 236 -28.24 12.83 -38.44
N GLY A 237 -27.99 12.48 -37.19
CA GLY A 237 -28.57 11.27 -36.61
C GLY A 237 -27.60 10.22 -36.07
N LYS A 238 -28.00 9.71 -34.91
CA LYS A 238 -27.63 8.44 -34.27
C LYS A 238 -26.44 8.49 -33.31
N GLN A 239 -26.73 9.01 -32.12
CA GLN A 239 -26.03 8.62 -30.90
C GLN A 239 -26.15 7.10 -30.74
N ARG A 240 -25.04 6.40 -30.98
CA ARG A 240 -24.81 5.05 -30.50
C ARG A 240 -24.12 5.22 -29.14
N GLU A 241 -24.88 5.00 -28.08
CA GLU A 241 -24.30 4.74 -26.76
C GLU A 241 -23.63 3.36 -26.84
N SER A 242 -22.31 3.35 -26.81
CA SER A 242 -21.53 2.13 -26.60
C SER A 242 -21.54 1.82 -25.10
N PRO A 243 -22.04 0.65 -24.66
CA PRO A 243 -21.80 0.17 -23.32
C PRO A 243 -20.33 -0.25 -23.28
N GLY A 244 -19.48 0.59 -22.69
CA GLY A 244 -18.16 0.18 -22.29
C GLY A 244 -18.30 -0.71 -21.06
N GLU A 245 -18.39 -2.02 -21.27
CA GLU A 245 -18.03 -3.00 -20.25
C GLU A 245 -16.58 -2.74 -19.87
N ILE A 246 -16.40 -2.05 -18.75
CA ILE A 246 -15.12 -2.00 -18.06
C ILE A 246 -15.12 -3.27 -17.21
N ASP A 247 -14.38 -4.28 -17.65
CA ASP A 247 -14.02 -5.42 -16.82
C ASP A 247 -13.33 -4.91 -15.56
N GLU A 248 -14.11 -4.74 -14.49
CA GLU A 248 -13.61 -4.53 -13.14
C GLU A 248 -13.08 -5.86 -12.62
N ASP A 249 -11.96 -6.30 -13.20
CA ASP A 249 -11.22 -7.47 -12.74
C ASP A 249 -10.90 -7.30 -11.25
N SER A 250 -11.52 -8.20 -10.50
CA SER A 250 -11.60 -8.22 -9.05
C SER A 250 -10.30 -8.75 -8.44
N ASP A 251 -9.22 -7.99 -8.56
CA ASP A 251 -7.96 -8.24 -7.84
C ASP A 251 -8.02 -7.68 -6.40
N LEU A 252 -8.97 -8.18 -5.61
CA LEU A 252 -9.19 -7.76 -4.22
C LEU A 252 -8.23 -8.41 -3.20
N ASN A 253 -7.27 -9.22 -3.63
CA ASN A 253 -6.42 -10.00 -2.73
C ASN A 253 -4.92 -9.70 -2.90
N GLU A 254 -4.50 -8.44 -2.73
CA GLU A 254 -3.10 -8.12 -2.45
C GLU A 254 -2.99 -6.93 -1.49
N ILE A 255 -2.70 -7.25 -0.22
CA ILE A 255 -2.38 -6.26 0.81
C ILE A 255 -0.89 -5.97 0.69
N ASP A 256 -0.54 -4.83 0.10
CA ASP A 256 0.83 -4.34 0.10
C ASP A 256 1.20 -3.90 1.53
N VAL A 257 1.85 -4.81 2.26
CA VAL A 257 2.75 -4.44 3.35
C VAL A 257 4.01 -3.91 2.68
N VAL A 258 4.02 -2.62 2.35
CA VAL A 258 5.25 -1.94 1.94
C VAL A 258 6.14 -1.84 3.17
N PHE A 259 7.00 -2.84 3.36
CA PHE A 259 8.12 -2.75 4.27
C PHE A 259 9.05 -1.64 3.78
N ALA A 260 8.92 -0.45 4.35
CA ALA A 260 10.03 0.49 4.40
C ALA A 260 11.03 -0.08 5.42
N ILE A 261 11.92 -0.97 4.98
CA ILE A 261 13.13 -1.29 5.74
C ILE A 261 14.00 -0.04 5.67
N SER A 262 13.72 0.95 6.51
CA SER A 262 14.68 1.98 6.85
C SER A 262 15.70 1.35 7.80
N SER A 263 16.62 0.59 7.23
CA SER A 263 17.85 0.22 7.92
C SER A 263 18.73 1.47 7.96
N ALA A 264 18.49 2.33 8.95
CA ALA A 264 19.47 3.32 9.35
C ALA A 264 20.70 2.58 9.88
N PRO A 265 21.92 2.87 9.40
CA PRO A 265 23.12 2.34 10.02
C PRO A 265 23.20 2.91 11.44
N SER A 266 23.01 2.05 12.44
CA SER A 266 23.31 2.38 13.83
C SER A 266 24.80 2.74 13.90
N THR A 267 25.08 4.04 13.92
CA THR A 267 26.43 4.52 14.20
C THR A 267 26.70 4.22 15.67
N PRO A 268 27.77 3.48 16.01
CA PRO A 268 28.09 3.22 17.40
C PRO A 268 28.45 4.55 18.08
N GLN A 269 27.58 5.03 18.97
CA GLN A 269 27.92 6.10 19.90
C GLN A 269 28.99 5.57 20.86
N SER A 270 30.24 5.89 20.53
CA SER A 270 31.37 5.83 21.44
C SER A 270 31.10 6.75 22.64
N SER A 271 30.62 6.18 23.74
CA SER A 271 30.51 6.87 25.01
C SER A 271 31.90 7.05 25.61
N ALA A 272 32.57 8.15 25.25
CA ALA A 272 33.74 8.63 25.96
C ALA A 272 33.33 9.05 27.38
N ARG A 273 33.60 8.17 28.36
CA ARG A 273 33.56 8.47 29.80
C ARG A 273 34.51 9.63 30.11
N ARG A 274 34.01 10.86 30.09
CA ARG A 274 34.72 12.02 30.62
C ARG A 274 34.53 12.06 32.13
N SER A 275 35.48 11.48 32.84
CA SER A 275 35.64 11.58 34.29
C SER A 275 35.77 13.04 34.72
N GLN A 276 34.71 13.62 35.27
CA GLN A 276 34.78 14.91 35.96
C GLN A 276 35.36 14.68 37.35
N ARG A 277 36.67 14.88 37.45
CA ARG A 277 37.41 14.89 38.70
C ARG A 277 37.09 16.19 39.44
N SER A 278 36.16 16.10 40.39
CA SER A 278 35.85 17.14 41.39
C SER A 278 37.13 17.60 42.10
N ARG A 279 37.61 18.81 41.80
CA ARG A 279 38.63 19.50 42.58
C ARG A 279 37.96 20.18 43.77
N LYS A 280 38.28 19.71 44.98
CA LYS A 280 37.88 20.37 46.25
C LYS A 280 38.58 21.73 46.37
N PRO A 281 37.91 22.79 46.88
CA PRO A 281 38.57 24.04 47.21
C PRO A 281 39.35 23.89 48.53
N THR A 282 40.61 24.32 48.53
CA THR A 282 41.43 24.47 49.73
C THR A 282 41.09 25.80 50.40
N GLU A 283 40.45 25.71 51.56
CA GLU A 283 40.13 26.81 52.45
C GLU A 283 41.40 27.26 53.19
N LYS A 284 41.89 28.46 52.86
CA LYS A 284 42.97 29.14 53.58
C LYS A 284 42.39 29.80 54.83
N LEU A 285 42.54 29.19 56.01
CA LEU A 285 42.35 29.89 57.27
C LEU A 285 43.50 30.88 57.49
N ARG A 286 43.18 32.17 57.43
CA ARG A 286 43.99 33.27 57.98
C ARG A 286 43.82 33.28 59.50
N GLY A 287 44.94 33.36 60.21
CA GLY A 287 44.95 33.57 61.65
C GLY A 287 44.49 34.96 62.08
N ARG A 288 44.11 35.06 63.36
CA ARG A 288 44.06 36.26 64.22
C ARG A 288 44.27 35.74 65.65
N ARG A 289 45.43 36.05 66.24
CA ARG A 289 45.67 37.08 67.27
C ARG A 289 45.54 36.50 68.66
#